data_AF-A0A7W4WDH1-F1
#
_entry.id   AF-A0A7W4WDH1-F1
#
_cell.length_a   1.000
_cell.length_b   1.000
_cell.length_c   1.000
_cell.angle_alpha   90.00
_cell.angle_beta   90.00
_cell.angle_gamma   90.00
#
_symmetry.space_group_name_H-M   'P 1'
#
loop_
_entity.id
_entity.type
_entity.pdbx_description
1 polymer ?
#
loop_
_entity_poly.entity_id
_entity_poly.type
_entity_poly.pdbx_seq_one_letter_code
_entity_poly.pdbx_strand_id
1 'polypeptide(L)'
;MGKKLLLIFSSFVLLLLATGFWLKSLIPPPQDHHALAQTVPADLDYLRQRPEENRGKILAVVTSTATLGDSGKSTGYELTELARPYYVFVANGFEVDIASPRGGLPSVVIDNDDMGPFDYAFLNDPQAQGKLHNSIPIEQVADENYRAVFFVGGKGAMFDFPDNPAIQRLVRELYRDGKVIGAVCHGPAALVNVVLDNGRPLVAERRVSGFTNEEELFLIPDARKIFPFLLEDKLRNRNAVFEPGPAYLRQVSIDGGLLTGQNPWSVWPLAEAMVRTLGYNPAPRQITAAENTVEILLAYETQGLDSAGERLSSLAQRDGREIDRRLMAMHGIVAVIRGEIGRSLDLVRLLAQAKKYEAR
;
A
#
# COMPACT_ATOMS: atom_id res chain seq x y z
N MET A 1 -26.87 -37.95 36.31
CA MET A 1 -26.09 -37.62 35.10
C MET A 1 -26.30 -36.17 34.63
N GLY A 2 -27.54 -35.67 34.53
CA GLY A 2 -27.85 -34.32 34.04
C GLY A 2 -27.22 -33.13 34.77
N LYS A 3 -27.11 -33.14 36.10
CA LYS A 3 -26.49 -32.01 36.85
C LYS A 3 -24.99 -31.83 36.56
N LYS A 4 -24.25 -32.93 36.39
CA LYS A 4 -22.82 -32.88 36.04
C LYS A 4 -22.63 -32.38 34.60
N LEU A 5 -23.48 -32.81 33.67
CA LEU A 5 -23.45 -32.35 32.28
C LEU A 5 -23.81 -30.87 32.16
N LEU A 6 -24.79 -30.39 32.94
CA LEU A 6 -25.17 -28.98 33.03
C LEU A 6 -24.04 -28.12 33.59
N LEU A 7 -23.33 -28.59 34.62
CA LEU A 7 -22.17 -27.91 35.20
C LEU A 7 -21.00 -27.81 34.20
N ILE A 8 -20.68 -28.89 33.49
CA ILE A 8 -19.64 -28.90 32.45
C ILE A 8 -20.01 -27.93 31.33
N PHE A 9 -21.26 -27.98 30.84
CA PHE A 9 -21.74 -27.08 29.80
C PHE A 9 -21.69 -25.61 30.25
N SER A 10 -22.19 -25.29 31.45
CA SER A 10 -22.14 -23.93 31.99
C SER A 10 -20.71 -23.40 32.19
N SER A 11 -19.79 -24.26 32.65
CA SER A 11 -18.38 -23.90 32.82
C SER A 11 -17.70 -23.66 31.47
N PHE A 12 -18.04 -24.46 30.45
CA PHE A 12 -17.57 -24.28 29.09
C PHE A 12 -18.08 -22.97 28.48
N VAL A 13 -19.37 -22.65 28.65
CA VAL A 13 -19.96 -21.38 28.20
C VAL A 13 -19.29 -20.19 28.89
N LEU A 14 -19.09 -20.25 30.22
CA LEU A 14 -18.38 -19.20 30.96
C LEU A 14 -16.95 -19.02 30.47
N LEU A 15 -16.23 -20.11 30.20
CA LEU A 15 -14.87 -20.07 29.65
C LEU A 15 -14.85 -19.42 28.27
N LEU A 16 -15.81 -19.76 27.39
CA LEU A 16 -15.94 -19.14 26.06
C LEU A 16 -16.22 -17.64 26.16
N LEU A 17 -17.13 -17.23 27.05
CA LEU A 17 -17.44 -15.82 27.26
C LEU A 17 -16.24 -15.05 27.83
N ALA A 18 -15.55 -15.61 28.82
CA ALA A 18 -14.35 -15.02 29.39
C ALA A 18 -13.22 -14.89 28.34
N THR A 19 -13.04 -15.92 27.51
CA THR A 19 -12.06 -15.91 26.42
C THR A 19 -12.42 -14.86 25.37
N GLY A 20 -13.69 -14.76 24.98
CA GLY A 20 -14.17 -13.74 24.05
C GLY A 20 -13.98 -12.32 24.59
N PHE A 21 -14.29 -12.09 25.86
CA PHE A 21 -14.05 -10.80 26.51
C PHE A 21 -12.56 -10.46 26.59
N TRP A 22 -11.72 -11.44 26.93
CA TRP A 22 -10.27 -11.27 26.97
C TRP A 22 -9.70 -10.92 25.59
N LEU A 23 -10.07 -11.66 24.54
CA LEU A 23 -9.66 -11.38 23.15
C LEU A 23 -10.10 -9.98 22.70
N LYS A 24 -11.36 -9.61 22.96
CA LYS A 24 -11.86 -8.25 22.66
C LYS A 24 -11.02 -7.19 23.37
N SER A 25 -10.60 -7.43 24.61
CA SER A 25 -9.77 -6.49 25.37
C SER A 25 -8.38 -6.28 24.77
N LEU A 26 -7.91 -7.17 23.88
CA LEU A 26 -6.60 -7.07 23.23
C LEU A 26 -6.60 -6.08 22.06
N ILE A 27 -7.78 -5.71 21.55
CA ILE A 27 -7.94 -4.81 20.41
C ILE A 27 -8.44 -3.46 20.96
N PRO A 28 -7.77 -2.34 20.66
CA PRO A 28 -8.23 -1.02 21.11
C PRO A 28 -9.62 -0.65 20.53
N PRO A 29 -10.25 0.49 20.85
CA PRO A 29 -11.38 1.06 20.10
C PRO A 29 -10.92 1.71 18.77
N PRO A 30 -11.72 1.62 17.68
CA PRO A 30 -11.35 2.13 16.35
C PRO A 30 -10.82 3.57 16.39
N GLN A 31 -9.98 3.91 15.41
CA GLN A 31 -9.50 5.28 15.30
C GLN A 31 -10.71 6.21 15.19
N ASP A 32 -10.59 7.38 15.80
CA ASP A 32 -11.61 8.41 15.69
C ASP A 32 -11.48 9.10 14.32
N HIS A 33 -12.08 8.49 13.31
CA HIS A 33 -12.12 9.02 11.95
C HIS A 33 -12.82 10.39 11.89
N HIS A 34 -13.69 10.73 12.84
CA HIS A 34 -14.28 12.08 12.90
C HIS A 34 -13.25 13.12 13.33
N ALA A 35 -12.39 12.78 14.30
CA ALA A 35 -11.27 13.64 14.68
C ALA A 35 -10.26 13.79 13.54
N LEU A 36 -9.91 12.69 12.87
CA LEU A 36 -8.95 12.71 11.76
C LEU A 36 -9.49 13.38 10.49
N ALA A 37 -10.81 13.37 10.26
CA ALA A 37 -11.43 13.97 9.08
C ALA A 37 -11.19 15.47 8.91
N GLN A 38 -10.81 16.16 10.00
CA GLN A 38 -10.49 17.59 9.97
C GLN A 38 -9.00 17.88 9.71
N THR A 39 -8.16 16.84 9.58
CA THR A 39 -6.72 17.02 9.35
C THR A 39 -6.50 17.77 8.05
N VAL A 40 -5.69 18.82 8.08
CA VAL A 40 -5.26 19.60 6.91
C VAL A 40 -3.73 19.50 6.73
N PRO A 41 -3.17 19.88 5.55
CA PRO A 41 -1.73 19.81 5.33
C PRO A 41 -0.89 20.55 6.37
N ALA A 42 -1.41 21.64 6.95
CA ALA A 42 -0.71 22.44 7.96
C ALA A 42 -0.48 21.69 9.29
N ASP A 43 -1.27 20.64 9.56
CA ASP A 43 -1.15 19.78 10.74
C ASP A 43 -0.05 18.74 10.58
N LEU A 44 0.43 18.51 9.35
CA LEU A 44 1.47 17.54 9.06
C LEU A 44 2.86 18.14 9.31
N ASP A 45 3.44 17.86 10.48
CA ASP A 45 4.82 18.26 10.82
C ASP A 45 5.86 17.82 9.78
N TYR A 46 5.58 16.73 9.06
CA TYR A 46 6.43 16.26 7.97
C TYR A 46 6.61 17.29 6.85
N LEU A 47 5.58 18.08 6.54
CA LEU A 47 5.64 19.10 5.47
C LEU A 47 6.40 20.37 5.89
N ARG A 48 6.62 20.59 7.19
CA ARG A 48 7.40 21.73 7.70
C ARG A 48 8.89 21.61 7.41
N GLN A 49 9.34 20.41 7.06
CA GLN A 49 10.74 20.09 6.75
C GLN A 49 11.07 20.21 5.26
N ARG A 50 10.10 20.65 4.44
CA ARG A 50 10.28 20.79 2.99
C ARG A 50 11.46 21.72 2.69
N PRO A 51 12.45 21.29 1.90
CA PRO A 51 13.55 22.16 1.50
C PRO A 51 13.04 23.29 0.59
N GLU A 52 13.69 24.46 0.65
CA GLU A 52 13.38 25.60 -0.23
C GLU A 52 13.74 25.31 -1.71
N GLU A 53 14.72 24.43 -1.93
CA GLU A 53 15.16 24.01 -3.26
C GLU A 53 14.03 23.29 -4.00
N ASN A 54 13.69 23.78 -5.20
CA ASN A 54 12.84 23.06 -6.13
C ASN A 54 13.66 21.97 -6.83
N ARG A 55 13.35 20.70 -6.55
CA ARG A 55 14.08 19.54 -7.10
C ARG A 55 13.51 19.01 -8.41
N GLY A 56 12.51 19.70 -8.97
CA GLY A 56 11.80 19.33 -10.19
C GLY A 56 10.47 18.65 -9.91
N LYS A 57 9.92 18.01 -10.96
CA LYS A 57 8.57 17.45 -10.93
C LYS A 57 8.54 15.92 -10.93
N ILE A 58 7.55 15.36 -10.24
CA ILE A 58 7.14 13.96 -10.31
C ILE A 58 5.71 13.91 -10.84
N LEU A 59 5.46 13.03 -11.83
CA LEU A 59 4.11 12.80 -12.34
C LEU A 59 3.48 11.62 -11.61
N ALA A 60 2.40 11.86 -10.86
CA ALA A 60 1.56 10.79 -10.34
C ALA A 60 0.48 10.45 -11.37
N VAL A 61 0.34 9.18 -11.74
CA VAL A 61 -0.65 8.71 -12.73
C VAL A 61 -1.68 7.82 -12.04
N VAL A 62 -2.95 8.19 -12.16
CA VAL A 62 -4.10 7.46 -11.61
C VAL A 62 -5.01 6.97 -12.73
N THR A 63 -5.75 5.87 -12.48
CA THR A 63 -6.73 5.34 -13.44
C THR A 63 -7.91 6.29 -13.63
N SER A 64 -8.50 6.28 -14.83
CA SER A 64 -9.80 6.89 -15.10
C SER A 64 -10.95 5.88 -14.99
N THR A 65 -10.68 4.58 -14.82
CA THR A 65 -11.70 3.53 -14.76
C THR A 65 -12.52 3.61 -13.47
N ALA A 66 -13.85 3.67 -13.61
CA ALA A 66 -14.79 3.80 -12.49
C ALA A 66 -15.59 2.52 -12.21
N THR A 67 -15.54 1.51 -13.09
CA THR A 67 -16.30 0.25 -12.95
C THR A 67 -15.38 -0.96 -13.15
N LEU A 68 -15.58 -1.98 -12.32
CA LEU A 68 -14.82 -3.22 -12.35
C LEU A 68 -15.35 -4.14 -13.47
N GLY A 69 -14.81 -4.02 -14.67
CA GLY A 69 -15.28 -4.75 -15.86
C GLY A 69 -16.78 -4.57 -16.09
N ASP A 70 -17.47 -5.64 -16.48
CA ASP A 70 -18.92 -5.65 -16.69
C ASP A 70 -19.73 -5.94 -15.40
N SER A 71 -19.09 -5.94 -14.22
CA SER A 71 -19.74 -6.35 -12.97
C SER A 71 -20.70 -5.30 -12.39
N GLY A 72 -20.63 -4.06 -12.87
CA GLY A 72 -21.37 -2.92 -12.30
C GLY A 72 -20.86 -2.43 -10.95
N LYS A 73 -19.84 -3.06 -10.35
CA LYS A 73 -19.22 -2.60 -9.10
C LYS A 73 -18.27 -1.43 -9.36
N SER A 74 -18.29 -0.41 -8.51
CA SER A 74 -17.39 0.74 -8.62
C SER A 74 -15.93 0.35 -8.34
N THR A 75 -15.01 1.05 -8.99
CA THR A 75 -13.56 0.96 -8.77
C THR A 75 -12.90 2.32 -9.05
N GLY A 76 -11.59 2.39 -8.95
CA GLY A 76 -10.81 3.61 -9.11
C GLY A 76 -9.35 3.39 -8.77
N TYR A 77 -8.65 4.50 -8.50
CA TYR A 77 -7.36 4.47 -7.81
C TYR A 77 -7.58 4.33 -6.30
N GLU A 78 -6.64 3.73 -5.58
CA GLU A 78 -6.68 3.69 -4.11
C GLU A 78 -6.19 5.01 -3.53
N LEU A 79 -7.00 5.67 -2.69
CA LEU A 79 -6.67 7.00 -2.13
C LEU A 79 -5.31 7.01 -1.41
N THR A 80 -5.07 6.02 -0.55
CA THR A 80 -3.86 5.96 0.30
C THR A 80 -2.60 5.75 -0.53
N GLU A 81 -2.72 5.10 -1.69
CA GLU A 81 -1.63 4.92 -2.65
C GLU A 81 -1.32 6.17 -3.48
N LEU A 82 -2.18 7.20 -3.45
CA LEU A 82 -1.89 8.53 -4.02
C LEU A 82 -1.45 9.53 -2.95
N ALA A 83 -2.21 9.63 -1.86
CA ALA A 83 -2.05 10.66 -0.84
C ALA A 83 -0.69 10.60 -0.12
N ARG A 84 -0.30 9.41 0.33
CA ARG A 84 0.95 9.17 1.06
C ARG A 84 2.20 9.49 0.21
N PRO A 85 2.36 8.95 -1.01
CA PRO A 85 3.53 9.25 -1.84
C PRO A 85 3.53 10.70 -2.32
N TYR A 86 2.36 11.31 -2.56
CA TYR A 86 2.26 12.75 -2.85
C TYR A 86 2.97 13.57 -1.77
N TYR A 87 2.67 13.31 -0.50
CA TYR A 87 3.31 14.04 0.60
C TYR A 87 4.77 13.64 0.84
N VAL A 88 5.17 12.39 0.54
CA VAL A 88 6.61 12.04 0.53
C VAL A 88 7.35 12.90 -0.48
N PHE A 89 6.85 13.02 -1.70
CA PHE A 89 7.53 13.80 -2.74
C PHE A 89 7.53 15.30 -2.42
N VAL A 90 6.40 15.85 -1.96
CA VAL A 90 6.28 17.27 -1.58
C VAL A 90 7.20 17.62 -0.40
N ALA A 91 7.22 16.81 0.66
CA ALA A 91 8.13 17.00 1.80
C ALA A 91 9.61 16.95 1.39
N ASN A 92 9.91 16.29 0.28
CA ASN A 92 11.26 16.16 -0.25
C ASN A 92 11.62 17.18 -1.33
N GLY A 93 10.82 18.25 -1.52
CA GLY A 93 11.15 19.37 -2.41
C GLY A 93 10.72 19.17 -3.87
N PHE A 94 9.97 18.11 -4.18
CA PHE A 94 9.42 17.89 -5.51
C PHE A 94 8.03 18.51 -5.64
N GLU A 95 7.73 19.03 -6.81
CA GLU A 95 6.35 19.30 -7.21
C GLU A 95 5.73 18.01 -7.75
N VAL A 96 4.47 17.75 -7.40
CA VAL A 96 3.73 16.60 -7.91
C VAL A 96 2.59 17.07 -8.78
N ASP A 97 2.59 16.69 -10.05
CA ASP A 97 1.45 16.85 -10.95
C ASP A 97 0.69 15.53 -11.07
N ILE A 98 -0.61 15.59 -11.34
CA ILE A 98 -1.48 14.41 -11.39
C ILE A 98 -2.02 14.28 -12.82
N ALA A 99 -1.88 13.09 -13.41
CA ALA A 99 -2.42 12.76 -14.71
C ALA A 99 -3.30 11.51 -14.65
N SER A 100 -4.19 11.37 -15.62
CA SER A 100 -4.96 10.14 -15.81
C SER A 100 -5.19 9.86 -17.30
N PRO A 101 -5.52 8.62 -17.70
CA PRO A 101 -5.78 8.27 -19.10
C PRO A 101 -6.73 9.22 -19.83
N ARG A 102 -7.80 9.69 -19.16
CA ARG A 102 -8.80 10.59 -19.76
C ARG A 102 -8.70 12.05 -19.28
N GLY A 103 -7.84 12.34 -18.31
CA GLY A 103 -7.82 13.62 -17.60
C GLY A 103 -9.11 13.89 -16.82
N GLY A 104 -9.23 15.10 -16.26
CA GLY A 104 -10.38 15.49 -15.42
C GLY A 104 -10.37 14.79 -14.06
N LEU A 105 -11.55 14.60 -13.44
CA LEU A 105 -11.67 13.97 -12.13
C LEU A 105 -11.68 12.43 -12.25
N PRO A 106 -10.65 11.72 -11.73
CA PRO A 106 -10.62 10.26 -11.71
C PRO A 106 -11.49 9.69 -10.57
N SER A 107 -11.98 8.46 -10.77
CA SER A 107 -12.74 7.73 -9.74
C SER A 107 -11.82 7.23 -8.62
N VAL A 108 -12.25 7.35 -7.37
CA VAL A 108 -11.48 6.99 -6.17
C VAL A 108 -12.11 5.82 -5.43
N VAL A 109 -11.27 4.95 -4.87
CA VAL A 109 -11.64 3.97 -3.85
C VAL A 109 -11.12 4.48 -2.51
N ILE A 110 -12.01 4.52 -1.52
CA ILE A 110 -11.73 4.94 -0.15
C ILE A 110 -12.02 3.78 0.78
N ASP A 111 -10.98 3.29 1.44
CA ASP A 111 -11.08 2.37 2.57
C ASP A 111 -10.81 3.14 3.87
N ASN A 112 -11.89 3.46 4.60
CA ASN A 112 -11.77 4.23 5.83
C ASN A 112 -10.91 3.52 6.89
N ASP A 113 -10.86 2.19 6.90
CA ASP A 113 -10.12 1.44 7.93
C ASP A 113 -8.59 1.57 7.78
N ASP A 114 -8.09 1.91 6.58
CA ASP A 114 -6.66 2.20 6.32
C ASP A 114 -6.35 3.70 6.40
N MET A 115 -7.34 4.60 6.41
CA MET A 115 -7.06 6.05 6.36
C MET A 115 -6.43 6.59 7.65
N GLY A 116 -5.37 7.39 7.47
CA GLY A 116 -4.71 8.14 8.54
C GLY A 116 -4.62 9.65 8.25
N PRO A 117 -3.86 10.42 9.07
CA PRO A 117 -3.75 11.88 8.97
C PRO A 117 -3.39 12.39 7.57
N PHE A 118 -2.45 11.71 6.88
CA PHE A 118 -2.02 12.09 5.53
C PHE A 118 -3.14 11.93 4.48
N ASP A 119 -3.98 10.93 4.64
CA ASP A 119 -5.05 10.62 3.69
C ASP A 119 -6.17 11.66 3.81
N TYR A 120 -6.55 12.03 5.04
CA TYR A 120 -7.49 13.13 5.28
C TYR A 120 -6.93 14.50 4.92
N ALA A 121 -5.65 14.76 5.23
CA ALA A 121 -4.98 16.00 4.81
C ALA A 121 -5.04 16.17 3.30
N PHE A 122 -4.83 15.09 2.52
CA PHE A 122 -4.92 15.13 1.07
C PHE A 122 -6.32 15.46 0.57
N LEU A 123 -7.37 14.89 1.18
CA LEU A 123 -8.76 15.22 0.86
C LEU A 123 -9.11 16.68 1.17
N ASN A 124 -8.47 17.25 2.20
CA ASN A 124 -8.66 18.63 2.63
C ASN A 124 -7.64 19.62 2.04
N ASP A 125 -6.78 19.19 1.12
CA ASP A 125 -5.74 20.01 0.49
C ASP A 125 -6.25 20.63 -0.82
N PRO A 126 -6.55 21.94 -0.87
CA PRO A 126 -7.11 22.55 -2.08
C PRO A 126 -6.14 22.51 -3.26
N GLN A 127 -4.82 22.48 -3.01
CA GLN A 127 -3.82 22.40 -4.09
C GLN A 127 -3.77 20.99 -4.65
N ALA A 128 -3.68 19.98 -3.80
CA ALA A 128 -3.64 18.58 -4.23
C ALA A 128 -4.96 18.18 -4.90
N GLN A 129 -6.11 18.52 -4.30
CA GLN A 129 -7.44 18.29 -4.88
C GLN A 129 -7.64 19.08 -6.17
N GLY A 130 -7.11 20.30 -6.27
CA GLY A 130 -7.13 21.08 -7.51
C GLY A 130 -6.42 20.38 -8.66
N LYS A 131 -5.25 19.79 -8.39
CA LYS A 131 -4.51 18.98 -9.38
C LYS A 131 -5.22 17.68 -9.72
N LEU A 132 -5.85 17.03 -8.74
CA LEU A 132 -6.61 15.80 -8.94
C LEU A 132 -7.87 16.02 -9.79
N HIS A 133 -8.68 17.03 -9.45
CA HIS A 133 -9.90 17.39 -10.19
C HIS A 133 -9.60 17.78 -11.64
N ASN A 134 -8.44 18.38 -11.88
CA ASN A 134 -7.96 18.79 -13.19
C ASN A 134 -6.81 17.90 -13.67
N SER A 135 -6.88 16.59 -13.42
CA SER A 135 -5.79 15.70 -13.83
C SER A 135 -5.50 15.84 -15.32
N ILE A 136 -4.22 15.88 -15.66
CA ILE A 136 -3.74 16.09 -17.02
C ILE A 136 -4.11 14.83 -17.83
N PRO A 137 -4.76 14.95 -19.00
CA PRO A 137 -4.91 13.82 -19.91
C PRO A 137 -3.52 13.28 -20.27
N ILE A 138 -3.29 11.98 -20.09
CA ILE A 138 -1.95 11.39 -20.23
C ILE A 138 -1.35 11.62 -21.63
N GLU A 139 -2.18 11.79 -22.65
CA GLU A 139 -1.76 12.11 -24.02
C GLU A 139 -1.10 13.50 -24.16
N GLN A 140 -1.42 14.44 -23.26
CA GLN A 140 -0.92 15.82 -23.23
C GLN A 140 0.31 15.99 -22.32
N VAL A 141 0.74 14.92 -21.66
CA VAL A 141 1.92 14.95 -20.80
C VAL A 141 3.18 15.02 -21.66
N ALA A 142 3.98 16.06 -21.44
CA ALA A 142 5.33 16.24 -21.95
C ALA A 142 6.33 15.62 -20.97
N ASP A 143 6.92 14.48 -21.33
CA ASP A 143 7.73 13.64 -20.44
C ASP A 143 9.05 14.31 -20.00
N GLU A 144 9.59 15.22 -20.82
CA GLU A 144 10.79 16.00 -20.55
C GLU A 144 10.69 16.83 -19.26
N ASN A 145 9.48 17.22 -18.86
CA ASN A 145 9.23 18.04 -17.68
C ASN A 145 9.40 17.30 -16.34
N TYR A 146 9.46 15.96 -16.38
CA TYR A 146 9.43 15.15 -15.18
C TYR A 146 10.75 14.46 -14.93
N ARG A 147 11.12 14.36 -13.65
CA ARG A 147 12.27 13.57 -13.19
C ARG A 147 11.89 12.13 -12.89
N ALA A 148 10.63 11.90 -12.58
CA ALA A 148 10.08 10.58 -12.30
C ALA A 148 8.60 10.51 -12.64
N VAL A 149 8.11 9.28 -12.81
CA VAL A 149 6.69 8.95 -12.85
C VAL A 149 6.36 7.95 -11.73
N PHE A 150 5.18 8.09 -11.14
CA PHE A 150 4.64 7.19 -10.13
C PHE A 150 3.25 6.73 -10.55
N PHE A 151 3.10 5.44 -10.87
CA PHE A 151 1.81 4.83 -11.18
C PHE A 151 1.15 4.35 -9.89
N VAL A 152 0.07 5.05 -9.52
CA VAL A 152 -0.81 4.69 -8.41
C VAL A 152 -1.56 3.42 -8.76
N GLY A 153 -1.77 2.54 -7.79
CA GLY A 153 -2.57 1.34 -7.98
C GLY A 153 -4.06 1.59 -7.83
N GLY A 154 -4.75 0.57 -7.33
CA GLY A 154 -6.20 0.43 -7.43
C GLY A 154 -6.64 -0.35 -8.67
N LYS A 155 -7.70 -1.13 -8.48
CA LYS A 155 -8.14 -2.16 -9.44
C LYS A 155 -8.53 -1.57 -10.80
N GLY A 156 -8.87 -0.28 -10.88
CA GLY A 156 -9.16 0.38 -12.15
C GLY A 156 -7.95 0.42 -13.10
N ALA A 157 -6.73 0.48 -12.57
CA ALA A 157 -5.48 0.51 -13.36
C ALA A 157 -5.36 -0.72 -14.29
N MET A 158 -5.92 -1.86 -13.91
CA MET A 158 -5.90 -3.08 -14.71
C MET A 158 -6.62 -2.95 -16.06
N PHE A 159 -7.50 -1.96 -16.22
CA PHE A 159 -8.35 -1.82 -17.40
C PHE A 159 -7.84 -0.77 -18.40
N ASP A 160 -7.28 0.33 -17.92
CA ASP A 160 -6.93 1.48 -18.77
C ASP A 160 -5.44 1.85 -18.77
N PHE A 161 -4.59 1.16 -18.02
CA PHE A 161 -3.14 1.33 -18.11
C PHE A 161 -2.46 0.43 -19.16
N PRO A 162 -2.73 -0.89 -19.23
CA PRO A 162 -1.88 -1.83 -19.98
C PRO A 162 -1.78 -1.52 -21.47
N ASP A 163 -2.90 -1.18 -22.10
CA ASP A 163 -3.00 -0.99 -23.55
C ASP A 163 -3.06 0.49 -23.96
N ASN A 164 -2.80 1.41 -23.03
CA ASN A 164 -2.80 2.84 -23.32
C ASN A 164 -1.50 3.26 -24.03
N PRO A 165 -1.55 3.70 -25.29
CA PRO A 165 -0.35 4.01 -26.07
C PRO A 165 0.43 5.22 -25.54
N ALA A 166 -0.25 6.18 -24.90
CA ALA A 166 0.41 7.34 -24.32
C ALA A 166 1.16 6.97 -23.03
N ILE A 167 0.62 6.07 -22.21
CA ILE A 167 1.36 5.49 -21.07
C ILE A 167 2.57 4.71 -21.57
N GLN A 168 2.40 3.84 -22.56
CA GLN A 168 3.52 3.05 -23.08
C GLN A 168 4.63 3.93 -23.66
N ARG A 169 4.26 5.00 -24.39
CA ARG A 169 5.20 6.01 -24.87
C ARG A 169 5.92 6.68 -23.70
N LEU A 170 5.18 7.25 -22.75
CA LEU A 170 5.73 7.95 -21.59
C LEU A 170 6.75 7.08 -20.85
N VAL A 171 6.39 5.85 -20.51
CA VAL A 171 7.28 4.94 -19.78
C VAL A 171 8.54 4.63 -20.58
N ARG A 172 8.42 4.37 -21.89
CA ARG A 172 9.56 4.07 -22.77
C ARG A 172 10.53 5.26 -22.85
N GLU A 173 10.02 6.48 -23.02
CA GLU A 173 10.85 7.70 -23.10
C GLU A 173 11.53 7.98 -21.75
N LEU A 174 10.81 7.95 -20.64
CA LEU A 174 11.38 8.13 -19.30
C LEU A 174 12.46 7.09 -18.99
N TYR A 175 12.22 5.83 -19.34
CA TYR A 175 13.21 4.76 -19.15
C TYR A 175 14.47 4.98 -20.00
N ARG A 176 14.31 5.37 -21.27
CA ARG A 176 15.43 5.68 -22.18
C ARG A 176 16.29 6.82 -21.64
N ASP A 177 15.66 7.82 -21.04
CA ASP A 177 16.32 9.01 -20.51
C ASP A 177 16.89 8.79 -19.09
N GLY A 178 16.82 7.55 -18.56
CA GLY A 178 17.36 7.19 -17.25
C GLY A 178 16.58 7.80 -16.07
N LYS A 179 15.32 8.17 -16.27
CA LYS A 179 14.44 8.72 -15.24
C LYS A 179 13.85 7.62 -14.35
N VAL A 180 13.34 8.01 -13.19
CA VAL A 180 12.82 7.06 -12.19
C VAL A 180 11.36 6.69 -12.50
N ILE A 181 11.06 5.39 -12.47
CA ILE A 181 9.71 4.85 -12.69
C ILE A 181 9.31 4.08 -11.44
N GLY A 182 8.29 4.55 -10.75
CA GLY A 182 7.67 3.90 -9.60
C GLY A 182 6.28 3.38 -9.93
N ALA A 183 5.89 2.22 -9.39
CA ALA A 183 4.52 1.74 -9.47
C ALA A 183 4.15 0.84 -8.28
N VAL A 184 2.94 0.95 -7.74
CA VAL A 184 2.51 0.19 -6.55
C VAL A 184 1.21 -0.59 -6.78
N CYS A 185 1.06 -1.73 -6.11
CA CYS A 185 -0.18 -2.52 -6.11
C CYS A 185 -0.56 -2.96 -7.53
N HIS A 186 -1.66 -2.45 -8.10
CA HIS A 186 -2.04 -2.67 -9.51
C HIS A 186 -1.37 -1.73 -10.50
N GLY A 187 -0.71 -0.66 -10.03
CA GLY A 187 0.01 0.32 -10.85
C GLY A 187 1.03 -0.28 -11.82
N PRO A 188 1.76 -1.37 -11.50
CA PRO A 188 2.64 -2.06 -12.45
C PRO A 188 1.93 -2.58 -13.71
N ALA A 189 0.59 -2.60 -13.76
CA ALA A 189 -0.18 -2.81 -14.98
C ALA A 189 0.21 -1.82 -16.11
N ALA A 190 0.70 -0.62 -15.78
CA ALA A 190 1.23 0.34 -16.75
C ALA A 190 2.49 -0.13 -17.48
N LEU A 191 3.20 -1.14 -16.95
CA LEU A 191 4.50 -1.58 -17.43
C LEU A 191 4.42 -2.83 -18.33
N VAL A 192 3.33 -3.60 -18.23
CA VAL A 192 3.26 -4.98 -18.74
C VAL A 192 3.30 -5.12 -20.26
N ASN A 193 2.98 -4.06 -21.00
CA ASN A 193 3.01 -4.07 -22.46
C ASN A 193 3.99 -3.03 -23.03
N VAL A 194 4.83 -2.41 -22.19
CA VAL A 194 5.87 -1.49 -22.67
C VAL A 194 6.98 -2.29 -23.33
N VAL A 195 7.28 -1.96 -24.59
CA VAL A 195 8.35 -2.55 -25.39
C VAL A 195 9.40 -1.48 -25.65
N LEU A 196 10.66 -1.78 -25.37
CA LEU A 196 11.80 -0.88 -25.58
C LEU A 196 12.18 -0.80 -27.05
N ASP A 197 13.01 0.19 -27.42
CA ASP A 197 13.45 0.41 -28.81
C ASP A 197 14.19 -0.81 -29.42
N ASN A 198 14.72 -1.71 -28.58
CA ASN A 198 15.34 -2.97 -29.00
C ASN A 198 14.34 -4.13 -29.18
N GLY A 199 13.04 -3.88 -29.09
CA GLY A 199 11.97 -4.86 -29.23
C GLY A 199 11.74 -5.75 -28.00
N ARG A 200 12.51 -5.58 -26.91
CA ARG A 200 12.32 -6.36 -25.67
C ARG A 200 11.25 -5.71 -24.78
N PRO A 201 10.44 -6.50 -24.03
CA PRO A 201 9.62 -5.96 -22.97
C PRO A 201 10.46 -5.24 -21.92
N LEU A 202 10.00 -4.09 -21.43
CA LEU A 202 10.71 -3.29 -20.42
C LEU A 202 11.01 -4.09 -19.16
N VAL A 203 10.07 -4.92 -18.72
CA VAL A 203 10.17 -5.71 -17.49
C VAL A 203 10.94 -7.03 -17.68
N ALA A 204 11.36 -7.37 -18.90
CA ALA A 204 12.05 -8.64 -19.15
C ALA A 204 13.39 -8.69 -18.40
N GLU A 205 13.59 -9.73 -17.60
CA GLU A 205 14.75 -9.96 -16.71
C GLU A 205 14.92 -8.91 -15.60
N ARG A 206 13.93 -8.02 -15.42
CA ARG A 206 13.93 -7.02 -14.35
C ARG A 206 13.27 -7.55 -13.09
N ARG A 207 13.78 -7.13 -11.95
CA ARG A 207 13.20 -7.42 -10.63
C ARG A 207 12.01 -6.51 -10.40
N VAL A 208 10.83 -7.09 -10.21
CA VAL A 208 9.58 -6.35 -10.01
C VAL A 208 8.72 -7.01 -8.93
N SER A 209 7.89 -6.21 -8.29
CA SER A 209 6.78 -6.66 -7.45
C SER A 209 5.49 -5.96 -7.90
N GLY A 210 4.37 -6.38 -7.35
CA GLY A 210 3.03 -5.86 -7.62
C GLY A 210 2.02 -6.70 -6.87
N PHE A 211 0.74 -6.35 -6.95
CA PHE A 211 -0.30 -7.08 -6.24
C PHE A 211 -0.29 -8.55 -6.65
N THR A 212 -0.16 -9.44 -5.67
CA THR A 212 0.09 -10.86 -5.94
C THR A 212 -1.19 -11.58 -6.33
N ASN A 213 -1.05 -12.71 -7.03
CA ASN A 213 -2.19 -13.59 -7.29
C ASN A 213 -2.84 -14.09 -5.99
N GLU A 214 -2.04 -14.31 -4.95
CA GLU A 214 -2.51 -14.75 -3.64
C GLU A 214 -3.43 -13.71 -2.98
N GLU A 215 -3.00 -12.45 -2.96
CA GLU A 215 -3.81 -11.35 -2.43
C GLU A 215 -5.07 -11.13 -3.28
N GLU A 216 -4.94 -11.13 -4.61
CA GLU A 216 -6.07 -10.92 -5.51
C GLU A 216 -7.15 -11.98 -5.36
N LEU A 217 -6.77 -13.25 -5.40
CA LEU A 217 -7.72 -14.36 -5.31
C LEU A 217 -8.37 -14.49 -3.94
N PHE A 218 -7.69 -14.04 -2.89
CA PHE A 218 -8.27 -14.02 -1.55
C PHE A 218 -9.37 -12.96 -1.45
N LEU A 219 -9.14 -11.76 -2.00
CA LEU A 219 -10.14 -10.67 -1.98
C LEU A 219 -11.25 -10.87 -3.02
N ILE A 220 -10.91 -11.38 -4.20
CA ILE A 220 -11.82 -11.58 -5.33
C ILE A 220 -11.58 -12.99 -5.90
N PRO A 221 -12.26 -14.03 -5.39
CA PRO A 221 -12.08 -15.41 -5.86
C PRO A 221 -12.31 -15.59 -7.38
N ASP A 222 -13.20 -14.79 -7.97
CA ASP A 222 -13.51 -14.79 -9.40
C ASP A 222 -12.65 -13.80 -10.23
N ALA A 223 -11.54 -13.27 -9.69
CA ALA A 223 -10.70 -12.26 -10.33
C ALA A 223 -10.32 -12.60 -11.78
N ARG A 224 -10.07 -13.89 -12.08
CA ARG A 224 -9.74 -14.38 -13.45
C ARG A 224 -10.82 -14.13 -14.49
N LYS A 225 -12.08 -13.99 -14.06
CA LYS A 225 -13.22 -13.72 -14.94
C LYS A 225 -13.49 -12.22 -15.08
N ILE A 226 -13.00 -11.43 -14.14
CA ILE A 226 -13.30 -10.00 -14.01
C ILE A 226 -12.21 -9.14 -14.65
N PHE A 227 -10.95 -9.46 -14.36
CA PHE A 227 -9.82 -8.72 -14.92
C PHE A 227 -9.41 -9.24 -16.28
N PRO A 228 -8.84 -8.39 -17.15
CA PRO A 228 -8.30 -8.83 -18.43
C PRO A 228 -7.14 -9.83 -18.28
N PHE A 229 -6.43 -9.77 -17.14
CA PHE A 229 -5.39 -10.70 -16.73
C PHE A 229 -5.12 -10.53 -15.23
N LEU A 230 -4.32 -11.41 -14.63
CA LEU A 230 -3.77 -11.18 -13.29
C LEU A 230 -2.37 -10.61 -13.39
N LEU A 231 -2.10 -9.59 -12.57
CA LEU A 231 -0.89 -8.78 -12.70
C LEU A 231 0.40 -9.61 -12.57
N GLU A 232 0.50 -10.45 -11.53
CA GLU A 232 1.65 -11.32 -11.33
C GLU A 232 1.87 -12.26 -12.53
N ASP A 233 0.82 -12.97 -12.98
CA ASP A 233 0.92 -13.86 -14.14
C ASP A 233 1.40 -13.11 -15.38
N LYS A 234 0.86 -11.91 -15.63
CA LYS A 234 1.24 -11.10 -16.79
C LYS A 234 2.69 -10.63 -16.72
N LEU A 235 3.16 -10.18 -15.56
CA LEU A 235 4.56 -9.77 -15.35
C LEU A 235 5.51 -10.95 -15.58
N ARG A 236 5.22 -12.12 -15.01
CA ARG A 236 6.00 -13.35 -15.24
C ARG A 236 6.01 -13.76 -16.71
N ASN A 237 4.87 -13.69 -17.40
CA ASN A 237 4.75 -13.97 -18.84
C ASN A 237 5.52 -12.97 -19.72
N ARG A 238 5.91 -11.81 -19.18
CA ARG A 238 6.82 -10.84 -19.83
C ARG A 238 8.28 -11.06 -19.45
N ASN A 239 8.59 -12.23 -18.90
CA ASN A 239 9.90 -12.65 -18.45
C ASN A 239 10.47 -11.80 -17.30
N ALA A 240 9.61 -11.15 -16.50
CA ALA A 240 10.05 -10.41 -15.33
C ALA A 240 10.44 -11.35 -14.19
N VAL A 241 11.45 -10.96 -13.41
CA VAL A 241 11.80 -11.63 -12.15
C VAL A 241 10.86 -11.07 -11.07
N PHE A 242 9.68 -11.66 -10.97
CA PHE A 242 8.68 -11.22 -9.98
C PHE A 242 9.06 -11.71 -8.57
N GLU A 243 9.18 -10.76 -7.63
CA GLU A 243 9.63 -10.95 -6.25
C GLU A 243 8.47 -10.77 -5.25
N PRO A 244 7.69 -11.82 -4.96
CA PRO A 244 6.61 -11.72 -3.99
C PRO A 244 7.18 -11.63 -2.56
N GLY A 245 6.60 -10.75 -1.75
CA GLY A 245 6.70 -10.80 -0.30
C GLY A 245 5.49 -11.48 0.32
N PRO A 246 5.49 -11.70 1.65
CA PRO A 246 4.33 -12.25 2.33
C PRO A 246 3.07 -11.40 2.07
N ALA A 247 1.93 -12.06 1.83
CA ALA A 247 0.68 -11.39 1.50
C ALA A 247 0.29 -10.36 2.57
N TYR A 248 -0.17 -9.19 2.11
CA TYR A 248 -0.59 -8.06 2.94
C TYR A 248 0.51 -7.50 3.84
N LEU A 249 1.78 -7.75 3.54
CA LEU A 249 2.92 -7.06 4.13
C LEU A 249 3.70 -6.30 3.05
N ARG A 250 4.60 -5.42 3.46
CA ARG A 250 5.39 -4.63 2.51
C ARG A 250 6.39 -5.49 1.74
N GLN A 251 6.51 -5.20 0.45
CA GLN A 251 7.57 -5.66 -0.44
C GLN A 251 7.85 -4.61 -1.51
N VAL A 252 9.12 -4.28 -1.70
CA VAL A 252 9.58 -3.29 -2.69
C VAL A 252 10.72 -3.90 -3.49
N SER A 253 10.60 -3.91 -4.81
CA SER A 253 11.65 -4.31 -5.74
C SER A 253 12.30 -3.08 -6.34
N ILE A 254 13.64 -3.05 -6.32
CA ILE A 254 14.47 -1.96 -6.83
C ILE A 254 15.43 -2.52 -7.87
N ASP A 255 15.29 -2.10 -9.12
CA ASP A 255 16.15 -2.47 -10.26
C ASP A 255 16.56 -1.21 -11.02
N GLY A 256 17.66 -0.59 -10.58
CA GLY A 256 18.12 0.69 -11.12
C GLY A 256 17.06 1.79 -10.94
N GLY A 257 16.63 2.38 -12.06
CA GLY A 257 15.58 3.40 -12.11
C GLY A 257 14.14 2.85 -12.05
N LEU A 258 13.94 1.54 -12.10
CA LEU A 258 12.63 0.89 -12.02
C LEU A 258 12.37 0.39 -10.60
N LEU A 259 11.35 0.94 -9.95
CA LEU A 259 10.94 0.56 -8.61
C LEU A 259 9.47 0.15 -8.60
N THR A 260 9.16 -0.92 -7.90
CA THR A 260 7.78 -1.39 -7.76
C THR A 260 7.48 -1.84 -6.34
N GLY A 261 6.22 -1.67 -5.92
CA GLY A 261 5.74 -2.07 -4.60
C GLY A 261 4.54 -3.00 -4.70
N GLN A 262 4.51 -4.03 -3.85
CA GLN A 262 3.49 -5.08 -3.90
C GLN A 262 2.06 -4.59 -3.61
N ASN A 263 1.84 -3.78 -2.57
CA ASN A 263 0.50 -3.47 -2.04
C ASN A 263 0.53 -2.13 -1.25
N PRO A 264 -0.57 -1.68 -0.61
CA PRO A 264 -0.59 -0.43 0.15
C PRO A 264 0.50 -0.28 1.23
N TRP A 265 0.96 -1.38 1.84
CA TRP A 265 2.02 -1.36 2.85
C TRP A 265 3.40 -1.04 2.26
N SER A 266 3.56 -1.19 0.95
CA SER A 266 4.78 -0.85 0.23
C SER A 266 4.88 0.63 -0.15
N VAL A 267 3.80 1.41 -0.01
CA VAL A 267 3.71 2.78 -0.52
C VAL A 267 4.78 3.70 0.06
N TRP A 268 4.87 3.75 1.40
CA TRP A 268 5.87 4.57 2.08
C TRP A 268 7.32 4.22 1.71
N PRO A 269 7.78 2.95 1.88
CA PRO A 269 9.15 2.60 1.55
C PRO A 269 9.44 2.74 0.05
N LEU A 270 8.46 2.53 -0.84
CA LEU A 270 8.64 2.75 -2.28
C LEU A 270 8.87 4.23 -2.60
N ALA A 271 8.05 5.13 -2.08
CA ALA A 271 8.19 6.57 -2.33
C ALA A 271 9.52 7.11 -1.78
N GLU A 272 9.93 6.66 -0.60
CA GLU A 272 11.24 6.99 -0.03
C GLU A 272 12.40 6.42 -0.87
N ALA A 273 12.26 5.19 -1.38
CA ALA A 273 13.25 4.60 -2.27
C ALA A 273 13.37 5.39 -3.58
N MET A 274 12.26 5.89 -4.14
CA MET A 274 12.31 6.76 -5.32
C MET A 274 13.06 8.07 -5.06
N VAL A 275 12.84 8.70 -3.90
CA VAL A 275 13.60 9.90 -3.49
C VAL A 275 15.11 9.59 -3.40
N ARG A 276 15.48 8.41 -2.88
CA ARG A 276 16.88 7.94 -2.86
C ARG A 276 17.44 7.73 -4.26
N THR A 277 16.70 7.09 -5.15
CA THR A 277 17.13 6.87 -6.55
C THR A 277 17.27 8.17 -7.31
N LEU A 278 16.50 9.21 -6.96
CA LEU A 278 16.64 10.57 -7.50
C LEU A 278 17.87 11.32 -6.96
N GLY A 279 18.64 10.72 -6.04
CA GLY A 279 19.89 11.26 -5.51
C GLY A 279 19.76 12.03 -4.20
N TYR A 280 18.62 11.91 -3.49
CA TYR A 280 18.37 12.66 -2.25
C TYR A 280 18.16 11.73 -1.05
N ASN A 281 18.49 12.21 0.14
CA ASN A 281 18.09 11.53 1.37
C ASN A 281 16.63 11.89 1.69
N PRO A 282 15.74 10.91 1.88
CA PRO A 282 14.36 11.17 2.27
C PRO A 282 14.29 11.94 3.57
N ALA A 283 13.48 12.99 3.59
CA ALA A 283 13.15 13.74 4.80
C ALA A 283 12.60 12.78 5.87
N PRO A 284 13.03 12.92 7.14
CA PRO A 284 12.58 12.03 8.19
C PRO A 284 11.11 12.30 8.52
N ARG A 285 10.35 11.22 8.70
CA ARG A 285 8.98 11.26 9.19
C ARG A 285 8.80 10.32 10.37
N GLN A 286 7.72 10.53 11.10
CA GLN A 286 7.27 9.55 12.08
C GLN A 286 6.80 8.28 11.34
N ILE A 287 7.41 7.16 11.68
CA ILE A 287 6.96 5.84 11.23
C ILE A 287 5.65 5.53 11.94
N THR A 288 4.63 5.17 11.16
CA THR A 288 3.27 4.95 11.65
C THR A 288 3.19 3.68 12.50
N ALA A 289 2.17 3.60 13.37
CA ALA A 289 1.90 2.40 14.15
C ALA A 289 1.66 1.16 13.27
N ALA A 290 1.03 1.35 12.11
CA ALA A 290 0.78 0.29 11.16
C ALA A 290 2.07 -0.22 10.50
N GLU A 291 2.99 0.66 10.08
CA GLU A 291 4.30 0.26 9.59
C GLU A 291 5.11 -0.50 10.65
N ASN A 292 5.09 -0.05 11.91
CA ASN A 292 5.74 -0.77 13.00
C ASN A 292 5.16 -2.19 13.17
N THR A 293 3.84 -2.34 13.07
CA THR A 293 3.18 -3.66 13.09
C THR A 293 3.56 -4.50 11.88
N VAL A 294 3.61 -3.93 10.68
CA VAL A 294 4.06 -4.64 9.47
C VAL A 294 5.48 -5.17 9.64
N GLU A 295 6.39 -4.43 10.27
CA GLU A 295 7.75 -4.90 10.56
C GLU A 295 7.78 -6.10 11.52
N ILE A 296 6.89 -6.11 12.52
CA ILE A 296 6.76 -7.23 13.46
C ILE A 296 6.21 -8.46 12.74
N LEU A 297 5.17 -8.28 11.92
CA LEU A 297 4.59 -9.36 11.13
C LEU A 297 5.59 -9.89 10.11
N LEU A 298 6.39 -9.03 9.47
CA LEU A 298 7.43 -9.46 8.54
C LEU A 298 8.53 -10.27 9.25
N ALA A 299 8.93 -9.88 10.46
CA ALA A 299 9.83 -10.68 11.28
C ALA A 299 9.22 -12.05 11.62
N TYR A 300 7.91 -12.11 11.89
CA TYR A 300 7.20 -13.37 12.10
C TYR A 300 7.24 -14.27 10.86
N GLU A 301 6.84 -13.75 9.69
CA GLU A 301 6.75 -14.53 8.45
C GLU A 301 8.12 -15.01 7.96
N THR A 302 9.20 -14.27 8.25
CA THR A 302 10.54 -14.60 7.78
C THR A 302 11.39 -15.38 8.77
N GLN A 303 11.19 -15.18 10.08
CA GLN A 303 12.10 -15.66 11.13
C GLN A 303 11.36 -16.26 12.34
N GLY A 304 10.03 -16.33 12.32
CA GLY A 304 9.21 -16.96 13.37
C GLY A 304 8.90 -16.07 14.57
N LEU A 305 8.19 -16.66 15.53
CA LEU A 305 7.61 -15.98 16.70
C LEU A 305 8.62 -15.25 17.57
N ASP A 306 9.77 -15.87 17.85
CA ASP A 306 10.76 -15.29 18.76
C ASP A 306 11.31 -13.97 18.21
N SER A 307 11.69 -13.96 16.93
CA SER A 307 12.16 -12.77 16.21
C SER A 307 11.10 -11.66 16.15
N ALA A 308 9.83 -12.03 15.98
CA ALA A 308 8.72 -11.08 16.03
C ALA A 308 8.55 -10.47 17.44
N GLY A 309 8.70 -11.29 18.49
CA GLY A 309 8.65 -10.85 19.89
C GLY A 309 9.80 -9.91 20.26
N GLU A 310 11.01 -10.17 19.75
CA GLU A 310 12.16 -9.28 19.89
C GLU A 310 11.93 -7.95 19.16
N ARG A 311 11.45 -8.00 17.92
CA ARG A 311 11.15 -6.79 17.13
C ARG A 311 10.08 -5.94 17.81
N LEU A 312 9.00 -6.56 18.28
CA LEU A 312 7.95 -5.90 19.04
C LEU A 312 8.49 -5.23 20.30
N SER A 313 9.36 -5.93 21.03
CA SER A 313 9.97 -5.40 22.26
C SER A 313 10.90 -4.23 21.98
N SER A 314 11.72 -4.31 20.92
CA SER A 314 12.58 -3.19 20.50
C SER A 314 11.77 -1.96 20.13
N LEU A 315 10.76 -2.11 19.27
CA LEU A 315 9.96 -0.98 18.81
C LEU A 315 9.18 -0.33 19.96
N ALA A 316 8.44 -1.14 20.73
CA ALA A 316 7.53 -0.60 21.75
C ALA A 316 8.25 -0.14 23.02
N GLN A 317 9.18 -0.94 23.58
CA GLN A 317 9.82 -0.60 24.85
C GLN A 317 11.07 0.26 24.68
N ARG A 318 11.94 -0.07 23.72
CA ARG A 318 13.23 0.63 23.57
C ARG A 318 13.05 1.95 22.85
N ASP A 319 12.29 1.93 21.77
CA ASP A 319 12.16 3.08 20.87
C ASP A 319 10.86 3.88 21.12
N GLY A 320 9.99 3.42 22.05
CA GLY A 320 8.75 4.09 22.42
C GLY A 320 7.75 4.22 21.28
N ARG A 321 7.78 3.30 20.30
CA ARG A 321 6.96 3.34 19.09
C ARG A 321 5.58 2.74 19.36
N GLU A 322 4.55 3.38 18.81
CA GLU A 322 3.20 2.85 18.80
C GLU A 322 3.09 1.64 17.87
N ILE A 323 2.23 0.69 18.25
CA ILE A 323 1.97 -0.56 17.53
C ILE A 323 0.49 -0.63 17.19
N ASP A 324 0.16 -0.81 15.91
CA ASP A 324 -1.21 -1.05 15.50
C ASP A 324 -1.64 -2.48 15.86
N ARG A 325 -2.28 -2.61 17.02
CA ARG A 325 -2.83 -3.87 17.51
C ARG A 325 -4.04 -4.37 16.68
N ARG A 326 -4.78 -3.51 15.97
CA ARG A 326 -5.86 -3.99 15.10
C ARG A 326 -5.30 -4.71 13.90
N LEU A 327 -4.31 -4.12 13.25
CA LEU A 327 -3.70 -4.73 12.08
C LEU A 327 -3.16 -6.13 12.42
N MET A 328 -2.46 -6.26 13.56
CA MET A 328 -2.00 -7.57 14.03
C MET A 328 -3.16 -8.56 14.28
N ALA A 329 -4.25 -8.09 14.88
CA ALA A 329 -5.45 -8.91 15.09
C ALA A 329 -6.12 -9.33 13.77
N MET A 330 -6.15 -8.45 12.77
CA MET A 330 -6.69 -8.74 11.43
C MET A 330 -5.89 -9.85 10.74
N HIS A 331 -4.56 -9.82 10.82
CA HIS A 331 -3.73 -10.94 10.34
C HIS A 331 -4.03 -12.24 11.11
N GLY A 332 -4.29 -12.15 12.43
CA GLY A 332 -4.73 -13.27 13.25
C GLY A 332 -6.06 -13.87 12.79
N ILE A 333 -7.02 -13.04 12.36
CA ILE A 333 -8.32 -13.46 11.82
C ILE A 333 -8.15 -14.08 10.43
N VAL A 334 -7.36 -13.45 9.55
CA VAL A 334 -7.06 -13.99 8.21
C VAL A 334 -6.41 -15.36 8.31
N ALA A 335 -5.50 -15.57 9.26
CA ALA A 335 -4.91 -16.89 9.54
C ALA A 335 -5.99 -17.94 9.88
N VAL A 336 -7.00 -17.59 10.70
CA VAL A 336 -8.13 -18.51 10.98
C VAL A 336 -8.92 -18.82 9.72
N ILE A 337 -9.25 -17.82 8.90
CA ILE A 337 -9.99 -18.00 7.63
C ILE A 337 -9.24 -18.96 6.71
N ARG A 338 -7.90 -18.92 6.71
CA ARG A 338 -7.01 -19.80 5.95
C ARG A 338 -6.75 -21.17 6.59
N GLY A 339 -7.27 -21.43 7.80
CA GLY A 339 -7.05 -22.66 8.55
C GLY A 339 -5.68 -22.75 9.26
N GLU A 340 -4.95 -21.64 9.34
CA GLU A 340 -3.62 -21.53 9.95
C GLU A 340 -3.71 -21.29 11.46
N ILE A 341 -4.27 -22.26 12.20
CA ILE A 341 -4.58 -22.09 13.63
C ILE A 341 -3.33 -21.78 14.47
N GLY A 342 -2.19 -22.41 14.17
CA GLY A 342 -0.92 -22.14 14.87
C GLY A 342 -0.49 -20.67 14.74
N ARG A 343 -0.54 -20.13 13.52
CA ARG A 343 -0.24 -18.72 13.24
C ARG A 343 -1.18 -17.78 13.98
N SER A 344 -2.48 -18.07 13.97
CA SER A 344 -3.44 -17.24 14.71
C SER A 344 -3.13 -17.20 16.21
N LEU A 345 -2.80 -18.35 16.82
CA LEU A 345 -2.43 -18.40 18.24
C LEU A 345 -1.15 -17.61 18.55
N ASP A 346 -0.16 -17.67 17.67
CA ASP A 346 1.07 -16.89 17.79
C ASP A 346 0.80 -15.38 17.69
N LEU A 347 -0.03 -14.95 16.74
CA LEU A 347 -0.42 -13.55 16.60
C LEU A 347 -1.22 -13.05 17.82
N VAL A 348 -2.07 -13.90 18.44
CA VAL A 348 -2.73 -13.58 19.71
C VAL A 348 -1.72 -13.40 20.85
N ARG A 349 -0.64 -14.17 20.89
CA ARG A 349 0.44 -14.00 21.89
C ARG A 349 1.16 -12.67 21.71
N LEU A 350 1.53 -12.32 20.48
CA LEU A 350 2.14 -11.03 20.16
C LEU A 350 1.22 -9.87 20.49
N LEU A 351 -0.08 -9.99 20.20
CA LEU A 351 -1.08 -8.99 20.53
C LEU A 351 -1.21 -8.76 22.04
N ALA A 352 -1.22 -9.84 22.82
CA ALA A 352 -1.22 -9.79 24.27
C ALA A 352 0.07 -9.17 24.84
N GLN A 353 1.22 -9.40 24.20
CA GLN A 353 2.48 -8.77 24.55
C GLN A 353 2.48 -7.27 24.24
N ALA A 354 2.02 -6.86 23.05
CA ALA A 354 1.93 -5.47 22.64
C ALA A 354 1.06 -4.64 23.60
N LYS A 355 -0.11 -5.17 24.02
CA LYS A 355 -0.98 -4.52 25.00
C LYS A 355 -0.27 -4.23 26.34
N LYS A 356 0.65 -5.10 26.78
CA LYS A 356 1.39 -4.89 28.04
C LYS A 356 2.37 -3.72 27.94
N TYR A 357 2.83 -3.38 26.75
CA TYR A 357 3.78 -2.29 26.53
C TYR A 357 3.10 -0.93 26.47
N GLU A 358 1.86 -0.85 25.99
CA GLU A 358 1.06 0.39 26.03
C GLU A 358 0.53 0.74 27.43
N ALA A 359 0.47 -0.22 28.35
CA ALA A 359 -0.04 -0.02 29.71
C ALA A 359 1.02 0.49 30.70
N ARG A 360 2.22 0.85 30.21
CA ARG A 360 3.35 1.40 30.97
C ARG A 360 3.62 2.81 30.49
#